data_AF-A0A497GS71-F1
#
_entry.id   AF-A0A497GS71-F1
#
_cell.length_a   1.000
_cell.length_b   1.000
_cell.length_c   1.000
_cell.angle_alpha   90.00
_cell.angle_beta   90.00
_cell.angle_gamma   90.00
#
_symmetry.space_group_name_H-M   'P 1'
#
loop_
_entity.id
_entity.type
_entity.pdbx_description
1 polymer ?
#
loop_
_entity_poly.entity_id
_entity_poly.type
_entity_poly.pdbx_seq_one_letter_code
_entity_poly.pdbx_strand_id
1 'polypeptide(L)'
;MNSKRLEPEVYEGRLIKVHLMPGCILIEVRSSEEAYHGLSMEATGLYMLEYDDILNVKIENEEVVLLLRDGSSLRLEVDRPIELYSRIKHILASIETFRGRG
;
A
#
# COMPACT_ATOMS: atom_id res chain seq x y z
N MET A 1 26.46 12.87 -8.29
CA MET A 1 25.19 12.14 -8.48
C MET A 1 24.37 12.33 -7.24
N ASN A 2 23.26 13.05 -7.35
CA ASN A 2 22.46 13.45 -6.19
C ASN A 2 21.57 12.27 -5.79
N SER A 3 21.99 11.50 -4.79
CA SER A 3 21.21 10.40 -4.22
C SER A 3 20.04 10.99 -3.44
N LYS A 4 19.03 11.52 -4.15
CA LYS A 4 17.71 11.74 -3.54
C LYS A 4 17.27 10.35 -3.06
N ARG A 5 17.33 10.14 -1.75
CA ARG A 5 16.63 9.02 -1.11
C ARG A 5 15.21 9.06 -1.68
N LEU A 6 14.81 7.98 -2.34
CA LEU A 6 13.41 7.78 -2.70
C LEU A 6 12.68 7.66 -1.37
N GLU A 7 12.20 8.78 -0.85
CA GLU A 7 11.31 8.76 0.30
C GLU A 7 10.08 7.95 -0.11
N PRO A 8 9.62 7.02 0.74
CA PRO A 8 8.45 6.22 0.41
C PRO A 8 7.26 7.14 0.16
N GLU A 9 6.52 6.86 -0.91
CA GLU A 9 5.25 7.55 -1.15
C GLU A 9 4.22 7.01 -0.17
N VAL A 10 3.56 7.93 0.54
CA VAL A 10 2.69 7.61 1.66
C VAL A 10 1.27 8.07 1.36
N TYR A 11 0.33 7.17 1.59
CA TYR A 11 -1.11 7.41 1.52
C TYR A 11 -1.72 7.12 2.88
N GLU A 12 -2.34 8.13 3.47
CA GLU A 12 -2.99 8.00 4.76
C GLU A 12 -4.47 7.67 4.58
N GLY A 13 -5.01 6.90 5.51
CA GLY A 13 -6.43 6.69 5.71
C GLY A 13 -6.76 6.75 7.20
N ARG A 14 -8.04 6.58 7.51
CA ARG A 14 -8.53 6.69 8.89
C ARG A 14 -7.84 5.71 9.84
N LEU A 15 -7.77 4.43 9.43
CA LEU A 15 -7.23 3.34 10.24
C LEU A 15 -5.93 2.77 9.69
N ILE A 16 -5.48 3.20 8.51
CA ILE A 16 -4.29 2.65 7.87
C ILE A 16 -3.38 3.73 7.31
N LYS A 17 -2.12 3.36 7.14
CA LYS A 17 -1.13 4.12 6.37
C LYS A 17 -0.46 3.18 5.38
N VAL A 18 -0.48 3.54 4.10
CA VAL A 18 0.06 2.73 3.02
C VAL A 18 1.33 3.38 2.50
N HIS A 19 2.43 2.64 2.53
CA HIS A 19 3.74 3.06 2.05
C HIS A 19 4.08 2.26 0.80
N LEU A 20 4.29 2.96 -0.31
CA LEU A 20 4.82 2.37 -1.52
C LEU A 20 6.34 2.42 -1.45
N MET A 21 6.93 1.25 -1.17
CA MET A 21 8.37 1.05 -1.07
C MET A 21 8.90 0.44 -2.38
N PRO A 22 10.21 0.53 -2.65
CA PRO A 22 10.84 -0.32 -3.67
C PRO A 22 10.62 -1.81 -3.32
N GLY A 23 9.97 -2.56 -4.20
CA GLY A 23 9.76 -4.01 -4.06
C GLY A 23 8.48 -4.44 -3.31
N CYS A 24 7.92 -3.61 -2.43
CA CYS A 24 6.71 -3.96 -1.69
C CYS A 24 5.80 -2.77 -1.35
N ILE A 25 4.60 -3.10 -0.87
CA ILE A 25 3.68 -2.20 -0.18
C ILE A 25 3.74 -2.55 1.31
N LEU A 26 3.99 -1.55 2.16
CA LEU A 26 3.89 -1.69 3.62
C LEU A 26 2.61 -1.00 4.09
N ILE A 27 1.82 -1.68 4.91
CA ILE A 27 0.56 -1.18 5.46
C ILE A 27 0.67 -1.16 6.98
N GLU A 28 0.61 0.02 7.56
CA GLU A 28 0.52 0.23 9.00
C GLU A 28 -0.96 0.33 9.37
N VAL A 29 -1.42 -0.46 10.34
CA VAL A 29 -2.78 -0.39 10.88
C VAL A 29 -2.74 0.34 12.21
N ARG A 30 -3.52 1.40 12.35
CA ARG A 30 -3.66 2.20 13.57
C ARG A 30 -4.76 1.59 14.44
N SER A 31 -4.51 1.46 15.74
CA SER A 31 -5.55 1.11 16.72
C SER A 31 -6.54 2.28 16.81
N SER A 32 -7.84 2.00 16.79
CA SER A 32 -8.87 3.01 17.08
C SER A 32 -8.77 3.45 18.55
N GLU A 33 -8.57 4.75 18.78
CA GLU A 33 -8.41 5.42 20.09
C GLU A 33 -9.66 5.42 20.99
N GLU A 34 -10.40 4.33 21.14
CA GLU A 34 -11.46 4.25 22.18
C GLU A 34 -11.03 3.54 23.47
N ALA A 35 -9.78 3.07 23.58
CA ALA A 35 -9.38 2.20 24.69
C ALA A 35 -8.25 2.67 25.62
N TYR A 36 -7.45 3.70 25.32
CA TYR A 36 -6.28 3.99 26.17
C TYR A 36 -6.01 5.48 26.39
N HIS A 37 -6.45 5.96 27.55
CA HIS A 37 -5.89 7.15 28.18
C HIS A 37 -4.42 6.89 28.56
N GLY A 38 -3.48 7.56 27.90
CA GLY A 38 -2.22 7.94 28.56
C GLY A 38 -0.88 7.42 28.00
N LEU A 39 -0.84 6.71 26.87
CA LEU A 39 0.43 6.38 26.21
C LEU A 39 0.32 6.64 24.70
N SER A 40 1.24 7.46 24.18
CA SER A 40 1.33 7.80 22.76
C SER A 40 2.06 6.71 21.99
N MET A 41 1.53 6.36 20.80
CA MET A 41 1.94 5.27 19.90
C MET A 41 1.26 3.94 20.27
N GLU A 42 0.77 3.12 19.34
CA GLU A 42 1.56 2.39 18.34
C GLU A 42 0.68 1.86 17.20
N ALA A 43 1.23 1.74 15.99
CA ALA A 43 0.63 0.93 14.94
C ALA A 43 0.38 -0.49 15.48
N THR A 44 -0.86 -0.97 15.41
CA THR A 44 -1.29 -2.27 15.97
C THR A 44 -0.94 -3.44 15.05
N GLY A 45 -0.58 -3.16 13.80
CA GLY A 45 -0.12 -4.16 12.86
C GLY A 45 0.69 -3.54 11.72
N LEU A 46 1.68 -4.29 11.26
CA LEU A 46 2.47 -3.97 10.07
C LEU A 46 2.36 -5.15 9.10
N TYR A 47 1.82 -4.90 7.92
CA TYR A 47 1.69 -5.90 6.86
C TYR A 47 2.58 -5.50 5.68
N MET A 48 3.37 -6.43 5.20
CA MET A 48 4.19 -6.25 4.00
C MET A 48 3.65 -7.15 2.90
N LEU A 49 3.43 -6.56 1.72
CA LEU A 49 2.92 -7.24 0.54
C LEU A 49 3.88 -7.00 -0.63
N GLU A 50 4.46 -8.05 -1.20
CA GLU A 50 5.31 -7.90 -2.38
C GLU A 50 4.47 -7.55 -3.61
N TYR A 51 5.01 -6.72 -4.52
CA TYR A 51 4.28 -6.42 -5.75
C TYR A 51 4.02 -7.65 -6.61
N ASP A 52 4.85 -8.68 -6.46
CA ASP A 52 4.72 -9.96 -7.17
C ASP A 52 3.49 -10.74 -6.74
N ASP A 53 3.01 -10.55 -5.52
CA ASP A 53 1.83 -11.23 -5.01
C ASP A 53 0.53 -10.59 -5.52
N ILE A 54 0.60 -9.38 -6.08
CA ILE A 54 -0.56 -8.66 -6.59
C ILE A 54 -0.88 -9.17 -8.00
N LEU A 55 -2.07 -9.75 -8.15
CA LEU A 55 -2.61 -10.18 -9.43
C LEU A 55 -3.25 -9.01 -10.19
N ASN A 56 -4.04 -8.20 -9.49
CA ASN A 56 -4.72 -7.05 -10.08
C ASN A 56 -5.04 -6.01 -9.01
N VAL A 57 -5.30 -4.78 -9.44
CA VAL A 57 -5.78 -3.69 -8.57
C VAL A 57 -6.97 -3.02 -9.24
N LYS A 58 -7.98 -2.66 -8.43
CA LYS A 58 -9.21 -1.96 -8.84
C LYS A 58 -9.64 -0.97 -7.76
N ILE A 59 -10.60 -0.11 -8.09
CA ILE A 59 -11.28 0.76 -7.13
C ILE A 59 -12.71 0.25 -6.94
N GLU A 60 -13.14 0.08 -5.70
CA GLU A 60 -14.52 -0.25 -5.33
C GLU A 60 -14.92 0.58 -4.12
N ASN A 61 -16.09 1.23 -4.14
CA ASN A 61 -16.59 2.04 -3.00
C ASN A 61 -15.55 3.02 -2.45
N GLU A 62 -14.82 3.71 -3.32
CA GLU A 62 -13.75 4.65 -2.94
C GLU A 62 -12.54 4.02 -2.23
N GLU A 63 -12.43 2.69 -2.22
CA GLU A 63 -11.28 1.96 -1.67
C GLU A 63 -10.43 1.36 -2.80
N VAL A 64 -9.12 1.23 -2.55
CA VAL A 64 -8.24 0.46 -3.44
C VAL A 64 -8.30 -1.01 -3.04
N VAL A 65 -8.70 -1.87 -3.98
CA VAL A 65 -8.78 -3.32 -3.76
C VAL A 65 -7.65 -4.01 -4.51
N LEU A 66 -6.75 -4.66 -3.77
CA LEU A 66 -5.70 -5.53 -4.28
C LEU A 66 -6.24 -6.95 -4.35
N LEU A 67 -6.26 -7.54 -5.53
CA LEU A 67 -6.52 -8.96 -5.74
C LEU A 67 -5.17 -9.68 -5.74
N LEU A 68 -5.01 -10.66 -4.86
CA LEU A 68 -3.75 -11.38 -4.68
C LEU A 68 -3.74 -12.69 -5.47
N ARG A 69 -2.55 -13.20 -5.78
CA ARG A 69 -2.36 -14.43 -6.56
C ARG A 69 -2.87 -15.68 -5.84
N ASP A 70 -2.92 -15.66 -4.51
CA ASP A 70 -3.48 -16.75 -3.70
C ASP A 70 -5.03 -16.79 -3.71
N GLY A 71 -5.67 -15.85 -4.41
CA GLY A 71 -7.12 -15.72 -4.51
C GLY A 71 -7.75 -14.86 -3.41
N SER A 72 -6.97 -14.40 -2.44
CA SER A 72 -7.44 -13.45 -1.42
C SER A 72 -7.49 -12.02 -1.97
N SER A 73 -8.07 -11.11 -1.18
CA SER A 73 -8.15 -9.69 -1.53
C SER A 73 -7.94 -8.80 -0.32
N LEU A 74 -7.27 -7.67 -0.54
CA LEU A 74 -6.99 -6.66 0.48
C LEU A 74 -7.60 -5.32 0.08
N ARG A 75 -8.34 -4.70 1.00
CA ARG A 75 -8.98 -3.40 0.81
C ARG A 75 -8.22 -2.31 1.56
N LEU A 76 -7.92 -1.22 0.87
CA LEU A 76 -7.18 -0.08 1.39
C LEU A 76 -8.07 1.16 1.33
N GLU A 77 -8.60 1.52 2.49
CA GLU A 77 -9.34 2.76 2.70
C GLU A 77 -8.34 3.89 3.00
N VAL A 78 -8.08 4.74 2.01
CA VAL A 78 -7.16 5.89 2.11
C VAL A 78 -7.85 7.15 1.60
N ASP A 79 -7.39 8.32 2.03
CA ASP A 79 -7.99 9.62 1.69
C ASP A 79 -7.87 9.95 0.19
N ARG A 80 -6.88 9.36 -0.49
CA ARG A 80 -6.57 9.58 -1.92
C ARG A 80 -6.51 8.27 -2.69
N PRO A 81 -7.64 7.56 -2.85
CA PRO A 81 -7.66 6.20 -3.41
C PRO A 81 -7.31 6.16 -4.90
N ILE A 82 -7.73 7.17 -5.67
CA ILE A 82 -7.46 7.26 -7.11
C ILE A 82 -5.95 7.44 -7.39
N GLU A 83 -5.27 8.25 -6.58
CA GLU A 83 -3.83 8.45 -6.69
C GLU A 83 -3.06 7.18 -6.32
N LEU A 84 -3.43 6.53 -5.20
CA LEU A 84 -2.83 5.27 -4.77
C LEU A 84 -3.00 4.18 -5.84
N TYR A 85 -4.21 4.00 -6.36
CA TYR A 85 -4.53 3.07 -7.45
C TYR A 85 -3.63 3.31 -8.66
N SER A 86 -3.56 4.56 -9.12
CA SER A 86 -2.79 4.93 -10.32
C SER A 86 -1.31 4.66 -10.12
N ARG A 87 -0.79 4.91 -8.91
CA ARG A 87 0.61 4.68 -8.58
C ARG A 87 0.96 3.19 -8.53
N ILE A 88 0.13 2.37 -7.89
CA ILE A 88 0.32 0.92 -7.85
C ILE A 88 0.27 0.33 -9.27
N LYS A 89 -0.70 0.74 -10.11
CA LYS A 89 -0.76 0.31 -11.51
C LYS A 89 0.52 0.63 -12.28
N HIS A 90 1.06 1.84 -12.10
CA HIS A 90 2.29 2.26 -12.76
C HIS A 90 3.50 1.43 -12.31
N ILE A 91 3.60 1.12 -11.02
CA ILE A 91 4.67 0.27 -10.47
C ILE A 91 4.58 -1.14 -11.04
N LEU A 92 3.40 -1.76 -11.02
CA LEU A 92 3.18 -3.10 -11.56
C LEU A 92 3.54 -3.19 -13.04
N ALA A 93 3.08 -2.22 -13.86
CA ALA A 93 3.42 -2.17 -15.29
C ALA A 93 4.94 -2.01 -15.53
N SER A 94 5.62 -1.26 -14.68
CA SER A 94 7.08 -1.08 -14.76
C SER A 94 7.83 -2.38 -14.47
N ILE A 95 7.36 -3.17 -13.50
CA ILE A 95 7.93 -4.48 -13.15
C ILE A 95 7.71 -5.49 -14.30
N GLU A 96 6.49 -5.55 -14.85
CA GLU A 96 6.17 -6.42 -15.99
C GLU A 96 7.03 -6.11 -17.22
N THR A 97 7.21 -4.81 -17.52
CA THR A 97 8.06 -4.37 -18.64
C THR A 97 9.52 -4.80 -18.46
N PHE A 98 10.02 -4.80 -17.23
CA PHE A 98 11.38 -5.26 -16.93
C PHE A 98 11.52 -6.79 -17.09
N ARG A 99 10.50 -7.56 -16.67
CA ARG A 99 10.48 -9.03 -16.80
C ARG A 99 10.40 -9.51 -18.24
N GLY A 100 9.62 -8.84 -19.09
CA GLY A 100 9.48 -9.21 -20.50
C GLY A 100 10.73 -8.93 -21.36
N ARG A 101 11.78 -8.36 -20.79
CA ARG A 101 13.06 -8.08 -21.45
C ARG A 101 14.20 -9.02 -21.01
N GLY A 102 13.90 -9.99 -20.14
CA GLY A 102 14.84 -11.00 -19.64
C GLY A 102 14.82 -12.29 -20.45
#